data_AF-A0A1V4KSX5-F1
#
_entry.id   AF-A0A1V4KSX5-F1
#
_cell.length_a   1.000
_cell.length_b   1.000
_cell.length_c   1.000
_cell.angle_alpha   90.00
_cell.angle_beta   90.00
_cell.angle_gamma   90.00
#
_symmetry.space_group_name_H-M   'P 1'
#
loop_
_entity.id
_entity.type
_entity.pdbx_description
1 polymer ?
#
loop_
_entity_poly.entity_id
_entity_poly.type
_entity_poly.pdbx_seq_one_letter_code
_entity_poly.pdbx_strand_id
1 'polypeptide(L)'
;MIQLSLDGKRLYVTTSLYSAWDRQFYPDLIKEGSVMLQLDVDTERGGLSVNRGFLVDFGREPEGPCLAHEMRYPGGDCTSDIWL
;
A
#
# COMPACT_ATOMS: atom_id res chain seq x y z
N MET A 1 -2.17 3.25 3.36
CA MET A 1 -3.09 2.19 3.86
C MET A 1 -2.35 0.85 3.87
N ILE A 2 -2.79 -0.16 4.62
CA ILE A 2 -2.18 -1.50 4.70
C ILE A 2 -3.20 -2.59 4.33
N GLN A 3 -2.82 -3.58 3.54
CA GLN A 3 -3.72 -4.68 3.18
C GLN A 3 -3.00 -6.01 3.27
N LEU A 4 -3.54 -6.96 4.04
CA LEU A 4 -2.94 -8.27 4.23
C LEU A 4 -3.59 -9.29 3.28
N SER A 5 -2.78 -10.11 2.63
CA SER A 5 -3.27 -11.23 1.85
C SER A 5 -4.02 -12.24 2.71
N LEU A 6 -4.97 -12.96 2.11
CA LEU A 6 -5.76 -13.99 2.81
C LEU A 6 -4.91 -15.11 3.44
N ASP A 7 -3.77 -15.45 2.83
CA ASP A 7 -2.83 -16.43 3.39
C ASP A 7 -1.90 -15.84 4.47
N GLY A 8 -2.02 -14.54 4.77
CA GLY A 8 -1.24 -13.84 5.79
C GLY A 8 0.23 -13.57 5.44
N LYS A 9 0.69 -13.93 4.24
CA LYS A 9 2.13 -13.91 3.89
C LYS A 9 2.62 -12.63 3.23
N ARG A 10 1.71 -11.78 2.73
CA ARG A 10 2.04 -10.56 1.99
C ARG A 10 1.23 -9.40 2.52
N LEU A 11 1.91 -8.37 3.01
CA LEU A 11 1.31 -7.13 3.48
C LEU A 11 1.66 -6.00 2.51
N TYR A 12 0.67 -5.43 1.86
CA TYR A 12 0.86 -4.33 0.92
C TYR A 12 0.59 -3.00 1.61
N VAL A 13 1.40 -1.98 1.28
CA VAL A 13 1.36 -0.69 1.94
C VAL A 13 1.37 0.42 0.90
N THR A 14 0.46 1.38 1.03
CA THR A 14 0.44 2.65 0.27
C THR A 14 0.78 3.84 1.16
N THR A 15 1.41 4.85 0.57
CA THR A 15 2.00 5.98 1.31
C THR A 15 1.10 7.20 1.48
N SER A 16 0.03 7.34 0.69
CA SER A 16 -0.92 8.47 0.80
C SER A 16 -2.00 8.22 1.85
N LEU A 17 -2.43 9.29 2.53
CA LEU A 17 -3.52 9.26 3.51
C LEU A 17 -4.69 10.15 3.07
N TYR A 18 -4.44 11.46 2.98
CA TYR A 18 -5.44 12.45 2.62
C TYR A 18 -4.73 13.69 2.11
N SER A 19 -5.07 14.13 0.89
CA SER A 19 -4.28 15.11 0.13
C SER A 19 -3.99 16.42 0.87
N ALA A 20 -4.92 16.91 1.70
CA ALA A 20 -4.70 18.13 2.48
C ALA A 20 -3.63 17.92 3.57
N TRP A 21 -3.63 16.75 4.22
CA TRP A 21 -2.67 16.39 5.25
C TRP A 21 -1.33 15.99 4.64
N ASP A 22 -1.36 15.23 3.54
CA ASP A 22 -0.17 14.86 2.79
C ASP A 22 0.58 16.12 2.33
N ARG A 23 -0.14 17.15 1.85
CA ARG A 23 0.47 18.44 1.50
C ARG A 23 1.11 19.15 2.69
N GLN A 24 0.52 19.03 3.88
CA GLN A 24 1.01 19.70 5.09
C GLN A 24 2.24 19.00 5.66
N PHE A 25 2.24 17.68 5.74
CA PHE A 25 3.26 16.89 6.43
C PHE A 25 4.33 16.31 5.49
N TYR A 26 3.96 16.01 4.25
CA TYR A 26 4.80 15.37 3.25
C TYR A 26 4.66 16.06 1.88
N PRO A 27 5.06 17.34 1.76
CA PRO A 27 4.83 18.14 0.56
C PRO A 27 5.46 17.54 -0.71
N ASP A 28 6.52 16.75 -0.57
CA ASP A 28 7.17 16.08 -1.70
C ASP A 28 6.34 14.88 -2.21
N LEU A 29 5.53 14.23 -1.36
CA LEU A 29 4.59 13.19 -1.78
C LEU A 29 3.59 13.71 -2.84
N ILE A 30 3.22 14.98 -2.77
CA ILE A 30 2.33 15.63 -3.74
C ILE A 30 3.00 15.80 -5.11
N LYS A 31 4.32 15.99 -5.12
CA LYS A 31 5.11 16.21 -6.35
C LYS A 31 5.57 14.91 -6.97
N GLU A 32 5.89 13.92 -6.14
CA GLU A 32 6.49 12.66 -6.54
C GLU A 32 5.45 11.56 -6.71
N GLY A 33 4.29 11.68 -6.07
CA GLY A 33 3.26 10.66 -6.08
C GLY A 33 3.47 9.61 -5.01
N SER A 34 2.42 8.84 -4.76
CA SER A 34 2.46 7.74 -3.81
C SER A 34 3.10 6.49 -4.41
N VAL A 35 3.48 5.56 -3.53
CA VAL A 35 3.98 4.25 -3.94
C VAL A 35 3.21 3.15 -3.23
N MET A 36 3.21 1.96 -3.83
CA MET A 36 2.83 0.71 -3.16
C MET A 36 4.05 -0.16 -2.95
N LEU A 37 4.24 -0.60 -1.72
CA LEU A 37 5.27 -1.53 -1.29
C LEU A 37 4.64 -2.86 -0.88
N GLN A 38 5.40 -3.94 -0.95
CA GLN A 38 5.03 -5.22 -0.35
C GLN A 38 6.03 -5.57 0.75
N LEU A 39 5.52 -6.04 1.88
CA LEU A 39 6.28 -6.65 2.95
C LEU A 39 6.02 -8.15 2.94
N ASP A 40 7.09 -8.93 3.04
CA ASP A 40 7.01 -10.35 3.33
C ASP A 40 6.76 -10.54 4.83
N VAL A 41 5.75 -11.35 5.16
CA VAL A 41 5.35 -11.65 6.55
C VAL A 41 5.81 -13.06 6.90
N ASP A 42 6.67 -13.18 7.91
CA ASP A 42 7.07 -14.48 8.45
C ASP A 42 6.01 -14.96 9.44
N THR A 43 5.15 -15.86 9.00
CA THR A 43 4.05 -16.41 9.81
C THR A 43 4.49 -17.50 10.78
N GLU A 44 5.71 -18.02 10.66
CA GLU A 44 6.22 -19.11 11.51
C GLU A 44 7.02 -18.58 12.69
N ARG A 45 7.92 -17.61 12.44
CA ARG A 45 8.81 -17.02 13.44
C ARG A 45 8.40 -15.62 13.86
N GLY A 46 7.50 -14.99 13.11
CA GLY A 46 7.15 -13.60 13.25
C GLY A 46 8.17 -12.67 12.59
N GLY A 47 7.72 -11.49 12.19
CA GLY A 47 8.55 -10.46 11.60
C GLY A 47 8.05 -10.00 10.23
N LEU A 48 8.54 -8.83 9.83
CA LEU A 48 8.25 -8.20 8.55
C LEU A 48 9.56 -7.83 7.87
N SER A 49 9.64 -8.05 6.57
CA SER A 49 10.77 -7.60 5.76
C SER A 49 10.29 -6.96 4.46
N VAL A 50 11.00 -5.94 3.98
CA VAL A 50 10.63 -5.28 2.72
C VAL A 50 10.98 -6.19 1.55
N ASN A 51 9.99 -6.49 0.70
CA ASN A 51 10.24 -7.18 -0.55
C ASN A 51 10.87 -6.22 -1.55
N ARG A 52 12.18 -6.39 -1.80
CA ARG A 52 12.94 -5.54 -2.73
C ARG A 52 12.59 -5.75 -4.21
N GLY A 53 11.83 -6.79 -4.52
CA GLY A 53 11.37 -7.09 -5.88
C GLY A 53 10.03 -6.46 -6.24
N PHE A 54 9.37 -5.77 -5.30
CA PHE A 54 8.04 -5.21 -5.53
C PHE A 54 8.00 -3.70 -5.21
N LEU A 55 7.61 -2.92 -6.20
CA LEU A 55 7.29 -1.49 -6.07
C LEU A 55 6.32 -1.12 -7.17
N VAL A 56 5.20 -0.48 -6.81
CA VAL A 56 4.37 0.26 -7.77
C VAL A 56 4.55 1.73 -7.52
N ASP A 57 4.96 2.46 -8.56
CA ASP A 57 5.21 3.89 -8.52
C ASP A 57 4.07 4.64 -9.23
N PHE A 58 3.24 5.35 -8.47
CA PHE A 58 2.14 6.15 -9.00
C PHE A 58 2.56 7.58 -9.36
N GLY A 59 3.86 7.91 -9.28
CA GLY A 59 4.40 9.19 -9.69
C GLY A 59 4.46 9.41 -11.20
N ARG A 60 4.41 8.32 -11.97
CA ARG A 60 4.63 8.31 -13.43
C ARG A 60 3.35 8.06 -14.23
N GLU A 61 2.19 8.27 -13.62
CA GLU A 61 0.91 8.14 -14.29
C GLU A 61 0.76 9.19 -15.42
N PRO A 62 -0.04 8.91 -16.48
CA PRO A 62 -0.10 9.75 -17.69
C PRO A 62 -0.47 11.22 -17.45
N GLU A 63 -1.26 11.50 -16.42
CA GLU A 63 -1.73 12.85 -16.07
C GLU A 63 -0.99 13.45 -14.87
N GLY A 64 0.12 12.83 -14.46
CA GLY A 64 0.94 13.25 -13.33
C GLY A 64 0.72 12.43 -12.06
N PRO A 65 1.39 12.81 -10.96
CA PRO A 65 1.48 11.98 -9.76
C PRO A 65 0.13 11.69 -9.11
N CYS A 66 -0.08 10.43 -8.74
CA CYS A 66 -1.31 9.96 -8.11
C CYS A 66 -1.09 9.56 -6.64
N LEU A 67 -2.10 9.81 -5.81
CA LEU A 67 -2.10 9.61 -4.35
C LEU A 67 -2.93 8.39 -3.96
N ALA A 68 -2.51 7.20 -4.41
CA ALA A 68 -3.15 5.92 -4.14
C ALA A 68 -3.29 5.67 -2.63
N HIS A 69 -4.53 5.39 -2.21
CA HIS A 69 -4.86 5.20 -0.80
C HIS A 69 -5.22 3.74 -0.51
N GLU A 70 -6.40 3.28 -0.93
CA GLU A 70 -6.87 1.92 -0.65
C GLU A 70 -6.58 0.97 -1.82
N MET A 71 -6.48 -0.32 -1.51
CA MET A 71 -6.38 -1.39 -2.50
C MET A 71 -7.30 -2.55 -2.11
N ARG A 72 -7.85 -3.23 -3.11
CA ARG A 72 -8.76 -4.37 -2.94
C ARG A 72 -8.29 -5.56 -3.76
N TYR A 73 -8.32 -6.73 -3.15
CA TYR A 73 -7.89 -7.96 -3.81
C TYR A 73 -9.02 -8.52 -4.67
N PRO A 74 -8.72 -9.06 -5.86
CA PRO A 74 -9.68 -9.86 -6.59
C PRO A 74 -10.11 -11.06 -5.74
N GLY A 75 -11.39 -11.17 -5.43
CA GLY A 75 -11.94 -12.26 -4.62
C GLY A 75 -11.92 -12.05 -3.11
N GLY A 76 -11.60 -10.83 -2.64
CA GLY A 76 -11.69 -10.46 -1.22
C GLY A 76 -10.33 -10.41 -0.51
N ASP A 77 -10.28 -9.60 0.54
CA ASP A 77 -9.14 -9.36 1.41
C ASP A 77 -9.58 -9.29 2.88
N CYS A 78 -8.61 -9.21 3.80
CA CYS A 78 -8.88 -9.25 5.24
C CYS A 78 -9.69 -8.05 5.77
N THR A 79 -10.01 -7.06 4.92
CA THR A 79 -10.80 -5.88 5.29
C THR A 79 -12.03 -5.67 4.41
N SER A 80 -12.33 -6.56 3.46
CA SER A 80 -13.57 -6.50 2.65
C SER A 80 -14.64 -7.46 3.13
N ASP A 81 -14.25 -8.63 3.65
CA ASP A 81 -15.18 -9.74 3.88
C ASP A 81 -15.50 -9.90 5.36
N ILE A 82 -16.80 -10.08 5.66
CA ILE A 82 -17.31 -10.42 6.98
C ILE A 82 -17.92 -11.82 6.89
N TRP A 83 -17.44 -12.74 7.72
CA TRP A 83 -17.92 -14.11 7.80
C TRP A 83 -19.00 -14.22 8.89
N LEU A 84 -20.03 -15.05 8.67
CA LEU A 84 -21.14 -15.33 9.62
C LEU A 84 -20.90 -16.64 10.37
#